data_AF-A0A9X1QW75-F1
#
_entry.id   AF-A0A9X1QW75-F1
#
_cell.length_a   1.000
_cell.length_b   1.000
_cell.length_c   1.000
_cell.angle_alpha   90.00
_cell.angle_beta   90.00
_cell.angle_gamma   90.00
#
_symmetry.space_group_name_H-M   'P 1'
#
loop_
_entity.id
_entity.type
_entity.pdbx_description
1 polymer ?
#
loop_
_entity_poly.entity_id
_entity_poly.type
_entity_poly.pdbx_seq_one_letter_code
_entity_poly.pdbx_strand_id
1 'polypeptide(L)'
;MNKESLAITKNCKDFIRIKPFGSKLDKTDIKFSFLCPSFQIRNFEENKEDGILRYVPKASGIAEHEISYHNSNEINLSPVLLPKYKSSESLRIPISSEIIDLNLKNLLVPIPICRITINQDSTKTYKEKEKHQVINLTPKYNTTEIYISSAKYDLQEMRNRFPLIVGDLFTMTTIDFLIYGAGLASESNFKKMFENDAPSIAFESNLIGNYRFYYRTYEVERMDKFRLTSNKIYSSKNVIDFFNNIDYLNILGTTAVSYRSINKGKPKPAYKWDLEHLEKIKFYNSYIKKWRTKFELSEYRLKSLDRFRSGVIFP
;
A
#
# COMPACT_ATOMS: atom_id res chain seq x y z
N MET A 1 2.00 -23.51 20.27
CA MET A 1 1.31 -22.21 20.35
C MET A 1 0.86 -21.77 18.95
N ASN A 2 -0.44 -21.78 18.68
CA ASN A 2 -0.98 -21.28 17.41
C ASN A 2 -0.84 -19.76 17.36
N LYS A 3 -0.02 -19.27 16.43
CA LYS A 3 0.26 -17.84 16.22
C LYS A 3 -0.84 -17.23 15.33
N GLU A 4 -1.38 -16.09 15.74
CA GLU A 4 -2.32 -15.28 14.97
C GLU A 4 -1.80 -14.99 13.55
N SER A 5 -2.71 -14.93 12.59
CA SER A 5 -2.39 -14.60 11.19
C SER A 5 -3.59 -13.98 10.49
N LEU A 6 -3.31 -13.24 9.42
CA LEU A 6 -4.29 -12.70 8.50
C LEU A 6 -4.52 -13.71 7.38
N ALA A 7 -5.78 -14.03 7.12
CA ALA A 7 -6.22 -14.91 6.05
C ALA A 7 -6.74 -14.07 4.88
N ILE A 8 -6.36 -14.43 3.66
CA ILE A 8 -7.05 -13.95 2.46
C ILE A 8 -7.85 -15.10 1.89
N THR A 9 -9.16 -14.93 1.85
CA THR A 9 -10.11 -15.91 1.36
C THR A 9 -10.92 -15.36 0.19
N LYS A 10 -11.48 -16.25 -0.61
CA LYS A 10 -12.48 -15.91 -1.65
C LYS A 10 -13.39 -17.12 -1.82
N ASN A 11 -14.71 -16.93 -1.82
CA ASN A 11 -15.69 -18.02 -1.99
C ASN A 11 -15.45 -19.21 -1.04
N CYS A 12 -15.19 -18.96 0.25
CA CYS A 12 -14.84 -19.98 1.24
C CYS A 12 -13.57 -20.80 0.93
N LYS A 13 -12.72 -20.33 0.02
CA LYS A 13 -11.41 -20.92 -0.30
C LYS A 13 -10.29 -20.10 0.32
N ASP A 14 -9.22 -20.77 0.70
CA ASP A 14 -8.05 -20.20 1.37
C ASP A 14 -6.91 -20.00 0.37
N PHE A 15 -6.31 -18.80 0.38
CA PHE A 15 -5.31 -18.42 -0.62
C PHE A 15 -3.98 -18.04 0.00
N ILE A 16 -4.00 -17.12 0.98
CA ILE A 16 -2.78 -16.58 1.58
C ILE A 16 -2.95 -16.49 3.09
N ARG A 17 -1.90 -16.90 3.81
CA ARG A 17 -1.72 -16.57 5.23
C ARG A 17 -0.58 -15.56 5.38
N ILE A 18 -0.89 -14.39 5.93
CA ILE A 18 0.08 -13.33 6.21
C ILE A 18 0.36 -13.32 7.70
N LYS A 19 1.65 -13.35 8.05
CA LYS A 19 2.07 -13.47 9.43
C LYS A 19 3.34 -12.67 9.69
N PRO A 20 3.31 -11.71 10.62
CA PRO A 20 4.53 -11.07 11.07
C PRO A 20 5.41 -12.06 11.85
N PHE A 21 6.71 -11.92 11.71
CA PHE A 21 7.70 -12.64 12.49
C PHE A 21 8.89 -11.73 12.84
N GLY A 22 9.72 -12.18 13.78
CA GLY A 22 10.73 -11.33 14.42
C GLY A 22 10.20 -10.66 15.69
N SER A 23 11.12 -10.20 16.55
CA SER A 23 10.85 -9.77 17.93
C SER A 23 11.05 -8.27 18.17
N LYS A 24 11.40 -7.48 17.15
CA LYS A 24 11.64 -6.03 17.33
C LYS A 24 10.31 -5.28 17.29
N LEU A 25 10.06 -4.44 18.29
CA LEU A 25 8.80 -3.68 18.44
C LEU A 25 8.47 -2.77 17.25
N ASP A 26 9.49 -2.25 16.56
CA ASP A 26 9.32 -1.22 15.53
C ASP A 26 9.92 -1.58 14.16
N LYS A 27 10.31 -2.83 13.96
CA LYS A 27 10.70 -3.41 12.66
C LYS A 27 10.12 -4.81 12.57
N THR A 28 9.48 -5.16 11.47
CA THR A 28 8.80 -6.45 11.32
C THR A 28 9.14 -7.17 10.04
N ASP A 29 9.47 -8.44 10.16
CA ASP A 29 9.53 -9.32 9.00
C ASP A 29 8.14 -9.90 8.76
N ILE A 30 7.80 -10.24 7.52
CA ILE A 30 6.45 -10.69 7.16
C ILE A 30 6.54 -11.91 6.27
N LYS A 31 5.79 -12.95 6.64
CA LYS A 31 5.68 -14.19 5.88
C LYS A 31 4.33 -14.25 5.18
N PHE A 32 4.36 -14.53 3.88
CA PHE A 32 3.22 -14.79 3.02
C PHE A 32 3.25 -16.27 2.65
N SER A 33 2.34 -17.08 3.18
CA SER A 33 2.24 -18.50 2.84
C SER A 33 1.09 -18.71 1.85
N PHE A 34 1.40 -19.24 0.67
CA PHE A 34 0.46 -19.52 -0.40
C PHE A 34 -0.18 -20.91 -0.24
N LEU A 35 -1.48 -20.95 -0.44
CA LEU A 35 -2.32 -22.14 -0.27
C LEU A 35 -2.98 -22.59 -1.58
N CYS A 36 -2.69 -21.90 -2.68
CA CYS A 36 -3.10 -22.23 -4.04
C CYS A 36 -1.88 -22.49 -4.95
N PRO A 37 -2.07 -22.99 -6.19
CA PRO A 37 -0.99 -23.53 -7.03
C PRO A 37 0.19 -22.59 -7.25
N SER A 38 -0.05 -21.31 -7.56
CA SER A 38 1.02 -20.32 -7.67
C SER A 38 0.51 -18.89 -7.68
N PHE A 39 1.39 -17.96 -7.33
CA PHE A 39 1.22 -16.52 -7.53
C PHE A 39 2.31 -16.01 -8.48
N GLN A 40 1.91 -15.19 -9.45
CA GLN A 40 2.85 -14.33 -10.15
C GLN A 40 3.33 -13.25 -9.20
N ILE A 41 4.65 -13.11 -9.11
CA ILE A 41 5.30 -12.11 -8.28
C ILE A 41 5.75 -10.96 -9.14
N ARG A 42 5.42 -9.76 -8.67
CA ARG A 42 5.83 -8.50 -9.29
C ARG A 42 6.30 -7.53 -8.23
N ASN A 43 7.21 -6.66 -8.63
CA ASN A 43 7.64 -5.53 -7.82
C ASN A 43 7.48 -4.24 -8.62
N PHE A 44 7.14 -3.16 -7.92
CA PHE A 44 7.10 -1.82 -8.49
C PHE A 44 8.44 -1.15 -8.30
N GLU A 45 9.15 -0.94 -9.39
CA GLU A 45 10.43 -0.23 -9.41
C GLU A 45 10.23 1.17 -9.99
N GLU A 46 11.12 2.08 -9.61
CA GLU A 46 11.14 3.42 -10.19
C GLU A 46 11.35 3.31 -11.70
N ASN A 47 10.47 3.94 -12.48
CA ASN A 47 10.61 3.97 -13.92
C ASN A 47 11.78 4.89 -14.29
N LYS A 48 12.88 4.32 -14.77
CA LYS A 48 14.07 5.08 -15.19
C LYS A 48 13.98 5.56 -16.64
N GLU A 49 13.01 5.06 -17.40
CA GLU A 49 12.77 5.44 -18.80
C GLU A 49 11.89 6.70 -18.90
N ASP A 50 11.98 7.40 -20.03
CA ASP A 50 11.10 8.53 -20.31
C ASP A 50 9.67 8.05 -20.57
N GLY A 51 8.73 8.54 -19.76
CA GLY A 51 7.34 8.14 -19.85
C GLY A 51 6.48 8.74 -18.75
N ILE A 52 5.17 8.52 -18.85
CA ILE A 52 4.16 9.12 -17.94
C ILE A 52 4.13 8.41 -16.57
N LEU A 53 4.53 7.13 -16.50
CA LEU A 53 4.43 6.34 -15.26
C LEU A 53 5.66 6.55 -14.38
N ARG A 54 5.45 6.82 -13.09
CA ARG A 54 6.54 6.98 -12.11
C ARG A 54 7.12 5.63 -11.68
N TYR A 55 6.25 4.67 -11.45
CA TYR A 55 6.63 3.30 -11.12
C TYR A 55 6.09 2.38 -12.19
N VAL A 56 6.89 1.38 -12.57
CA VAL A 56 6.48 0.34 -13.49
C VAL A 56 6.59 -1.01 -12.82
N PRO A 57 5.66 -1.92 -13.12
CA PRO A 57 5.74 -3.25 -12.57
C PRO A 57 6.76 -4.08 -13.33
N LYS A 58 7.55 -4.84 -12.59
CA LYS A 58 8.51 -5.78 -13.14
C LYS A 58 8.17 -7.16 -12.66
N ALA A 59 8.15 -8.12 -13.60
CA ALA A 59 7.93 -9.51 -13.25
C ALA A 59 9.17 -10.06 -12.54
N SER A 60 8.97 -10.62 -11.36
CA SER A 60 10.05 -11.13 -10.49
C SER A 60 10.02 -12.65 -10.36
N GLY A 61 9.16 -13.33 -11.12
CA GLY A 61 9.01 -14.78 -11.14
C GLY A 61 7.68 -15.28 -10.56
N ILE A 62 7.65 -16.55 -10.20
CA ILE A 62 6.48 -17.25 -9.69
C ILE A 62 6.84 -17.88 -8.34
N ALA A 63 5.94 -17.79 -7.36
CA ALA A 63 6.10 -18.49 -6.08
C ALA A 63 4.89 -19.38 -5.80
N GLU A 64 5.17 -20.61 -5.35
CA GLU A 64 4.16 -21.64 -5.10
C GLU A 64 3.85 -21.85 -3.62
N HIS A 65 4.76 -21.46 -2.72
CA HIS A 65 4.67 -21.82 -1.31
C HIS A 65 4.74 -20.65 -0.38
N GLU A 66 5.81 -19.86 -0.47
CA GLU A 66 6.02 -18.80 0.50
C GLU A 66 6.89 -17.70 -0.08
N ILE A 67 6.59 -16.47 0.33
CA ILE A 67 7.48 -15.33 0.24
C ILE A 67 7.66 -14.75 1.62
N SER A 68 8.87 -14.29 1.91
CA SER A 68 9.20 -13.64 3.16
C SER A 68 9.84 -12.29 2.90
N TYR A 69 9.30 -11.27 3.55
CA TYR A 69 9.85 -9.93 3.67
C TYR A 69 10.76 -9.90 4.88
N HIS A 70 12.01 -9.48 4.69
CA HIS A 70 12.99 -9.27 5.76
C HIS A 70 13.45 -7.83 5.76
N ASN A 71 13.50 -7.19 6.91
CA ASN A 71 14.11 -5.87 7.04
C ASN A 71 15.63 -5.96 6.97
N SER A 72 16.25 -4.80 6.73
CA SER A 72 17.66 -4.63 6.99
C SER A 72 17.99 -4.91 8.46
N ASN A 73 19.12 -5.56 8.66
CA ASN A 73 19.73 -5.87 9.94
C ASN A 73 21.26 -5.81 9.82
N GLU A 74 21.97 -6.15 10.90
CA GLU A 74 23.44 -6.07 10.96
C GLU A 74 24.16 -6.99 9.96
N ILE A 75 23.48 -8.07 9.51
CA ILE A 75 24.02 -9.05 8.56
C ILE A 75 23.60 -8.70 7.13
N ASN A 76 22.31 -8.43 6.93
CA ASN A 76 21.74 -8.02 5.64
C ASN A 76 21.39 -6.53 5.69
N LEU A 77 22.28 -5.69 5.15
CA LEU A 77 22.15 -4.23 5.25
C LEU A 77 20.98 -3.65 4.43
N SER A 78 20.44 -4.42 3.50
CA SER A 78 19.27 -4.04 2.71
C SER A 78 18.10 -4.98 2.99
N PRO A 79 16.88 -4.47 3.09
CA PRO A 79 15.68 -5.28 3.17
C PRO A 79 15.51 -6.12 1.90
N VAL A 80 14.85 -7.27 2.03
CA VAL A 80 14.77 -8.24 0.95
C VAL A 80 13.46 -9.02 0.94
N LEU A 81 12.93 -9.27 -0.25
CA LEU A 81 11.88 -10.26 -0.48
C LEU A 81 12.51 -11.56 -0.99
N LEU A 82 12.36 -12.61 -0.20
CA LEU A 82 12.88 -13.93 -0.51
C LEU A 82 11.73 -14.90 -0.77
N PRO A 83 11.62 -15.45 -1.98
CA PRO A 83 10.76 -16.58 -2.24
C PRO A 83 11.37 -17.82 -1.60
N LYS A 84 10.51 -18.70 -1.10
CA LYS A 84 10.88 -20.03 -0.62
C LYS A 84 10.31 -21.06 -1.57
N TYR A 85 11.20 -21.77 -2.25
CA TYR A 85 10.87 -22.88 -3.13
C TYR A 85 10.79 -24.20 -2.34
N LYS A 86 10.15 -25.21 -2.95
CA LYS A 86 9.92 -26.54 -2.36
C LYS A 86 11.22 -27.33 -2.22
N SER A 87 12.14 -27.17 -3.18
CA SER A 87 13.46 -27.80 -3.15
C SER A 87 14.41 -27.01 -2.25
N SER A 88 15.11 -27.73 -1.38
CA SER A 88 16.19 -27.19 -0.54
C SER A 88 17.41 -26.75 -1.34
N GLU A 89 17.54 -27.20 -2.58
CA GLU A 89 18.68 -26.92 -3.47
C GLU A 89 18.48 -25.63 -4.29
N SER A 90 17.24 -25.12 -4.39
CA SER A 90 16.96 -23.88 -5.12
C SER A 90 17.54 -22.68 -4.36
N LEU A 91 18.53 -22.02 -4.98
CA LEU A 91 19.07 -20.76 -4.48
C LEU A 91 17.95 -19.72 -4.34
N ARG A 92 17.85 -19.10 -3.16
CA ARG A 92 16.90 -18.01 -2.92
C ARG A 92 17.46 -16.73 -3.52
N ILE A 93 16.99 -16.39 -4.71
CA ILE A 93 17.33 -15.12 -5.36
C ILE A 93 16.37 -14.04 -4.83
N PRO A 94 16.88 -12.92 -4.29
CA PRO A 94 16.09 -11.74 -3.97
C PRO A 94 15.21 -11.31 -5.13
N ILE A 95 13.90 -11.16 -4.89
CA ILE A 95 12.93 -10.66 -5.87
C ILE A 95 13.23 -9.20 -6.24
N SER A 96 13.72 -8.40 -5.29
CA SER A 96 14.07 -7.00 -5.51
C SER A 96 15.10 -6.52 -4.49
N SER A 97 15.94 -5.58 -4.93
CA SER A 97 16.84 -4.79 -4.10
C SER A 97 16.29 -3.40 -3.76
N GLU A 98 15.12 -3.01 -4.30
CA GLU A 98 14.51 -1.68 -4.14
C GLU A 98 13.30 -1.73 -3.18
N ILE A 99 13.46 -2.46 -2.08
CA ILE A 99 12.45 -2.55 -1.02
C ILE A 99 12.91 -1.65 0.12
N ILE A 100 11.98 -1.05 0.88
CA ILE A 100 12.35 -0.23 2.04
C ILE A 100 12.40 -1.05 3.32
N ASP A 101 12.87 -0.46 4.42
CA ASP A 101 12.60 -1.04 5.73
C ASP A 101 11.15 -0.75 6.17
N LEU A 102 10.49 -1.74 6.76
CA LEU A 102 9.26 -1.53 7.54
C LEU A 102 9.62 -0.93 8.91
N ASN A 103 10.15 0.30 8.90
CA ASN A 103 10.42 1.06 10.12
C ASN A 103 9.10 1.68 10.61
N LEU A 104 8.50 1.05 11.62
CA LEU A 104 7.16 1.40 12.09
C LEU A 104 7.15 2.54 13.13
N LYS A 105 8.29 3.21 13.34
CA LYS A 105 8.39 4.37 14.24
C LYS A 105 7.89 5.63 13.56
N ASN A 106 7.14 6.45 14.31
CA ASN A 106 6.75 7.80 13.91
C ASN A 106 6.11 7.89 12.52
N LEU A 107 5.26 6.90 12.19
CA LEU A 107 4.53 6.86 10.93
C LEU A 107 3.52 8.00 10.87
N LEU A 108 3.41 8.63 9.69
CA LEU A 108 2.30 9.52 9.38
C LEU A 108 1.13 8.70 8.81
N VAL A 109 1.43 7.80 7.86
CA VAL A 109 0.49 6.81 7.30
C VAL A 109 1.04 5.38 7.49
N PRO A 110 0.18 4.36 7.63
CA PRO A 110 0.58 2.96 7.53
C PRO A 110 1.36 2.67 6.24
N ILE A 111 2.37 1.82 6.35
CA ILE A 111 3.28 1.51 5.24
C ILE A 111 2.61 0.51 4.29
N PRO A 112 2.42 0.81 2.99
CA PRO A 112 1.93 -0.16 2.03
C PRO A 112 2.97 -1.26 1.81
N ILE A 113 2.53 -2.51 1.83
CA ILE A 113 3.40 -3.68 1.62
C ILE A 113 3.19 -4.25 0.23
N CYS A 114 1.94 -4.62 -0.08
CA CYS A 114 1.61 -5.32 -1.30
C CYS A 114 0.14 -5.18 -1.70
N ARG A 115 -0.14 -5.48 -2.96
CA ARG A 115 -1.47 -5.74 -3.49
C ARG A 115 -1.58 -7.18 -3.94
N ILE A 116 -2.70 -7.80 -3.64
CA ILE A 116 -2.98 -9.20 -3.92
C ILE A 116 -4.25 -9.26 -4.75
N THR A 117 -4.18 -9.86 -5.93
CA THR A 117 -5.31 -10.04 -6.86
C THR A 117 -5.55 -11.54 -7.09
N ILE A 118 -6.81 -11.98 -6.92
CA ILE A 118 -7.20 -13.38 -7.01
C ILE A 118 -8.16 -13.60 -8.19
N ASN A 119 -7.66 -14.20 -9.26
CA ASN A 119 -8.43 -14.52 -10.46
C ASN A 119 -8.65 -16.02 -10.67
N GLN A 120 -7.79 -16.86 -10.11
CA GLN A 120 -7.87 -18.32 -10.21
C GLN A 120 -8.23 -18.88 -8.84
N ASP A 121 -9.22 -19.76 -8.80
CA ASP A 121 -9.69 -20.32 -7.53
C ASP A 121 -8.69 -21.28 -6.89
N SER A 122 -8.74 -21.34 -5.56
CA SER A 122 -7.96 -22.28 -4.76
C SER A 122 -8.76 -23.58 -4.58
N THR A 123 -8.07 -24.71 -4.64
CA THR A 123 -8.67 -26.00 -4.31
C THR A 123 -8.86 -26.18 -2.81
N LYS A 124 -8.14 -25.41 -1.97
CA LYS A 124 -8.18 -25.54 -0.52
C LYS A 124 -9.37 -24.78 0.08
N THR A 125 -10.25 -25.51 0.74
CA THR A 125 -11.35 -24.92 1.52
C THR A 125 -10.81 -24.25 2.78
N TYR A 126 -11.29 -23.04 3.04
CA TYR A 126 -10.99 -22.31 4.26
C TYR A 126 -11.68 -23.01 5.44
N LYS A 127 -10.90 -23.29 6.48
CA LYS A 127 -11.43 -23.66 7.80
C LYS A 127 -11.19 -22.48 8.72
N GLU A 128 -12.28 -21.91 9.21
CA GLU A 128 -12.22 -20.85 10.20
C GLU A 128 -11.47 -21.32 11.43
N LYS A 129 -10.64 -20.43 11.97
CA LYS A 129 -9.99 -20.64 13.26
C LYS A 129 -10.18 -19.37 14.06
N GLU A 130 -10.49 -19.52 15.35
CA GLU A 130 -10.81 -18.41 16.27
C GLU A 130 -9.79 -17.26 16.27
N LYS A 131 -8.52 -17.53 15.91
CA LYS A 131 -7.42 -16.56 15.96
C LYS A 131 -6.98 -16.05 14.58
N HIS A 132 -7.78 -16.28 13.55
CA HIS A 132 -7.52 -15.77 12.21
C HIS A 132 -8.42 -14.57 11.92
N GLN A 133 -7.81 -13.47 11.53
CA GLN A 133 -8.56 -12.40 10.90
C GLN A 133 -8.71 -12.70 9.41
N VAL A 134 -9.86 -12.36 8.84
CA VAL A 134 -10.20 -12.77 7.48
C VAL A 134 -10.47 -11.55 6.62
N ILE A 135 -9.69 -11.41 5.55
CA ILE A 135 -10.01 -10.56 4.42
C ILE A 135 -10.71 -11.44 3.40
N ASN A 136 -12.03 -11.32 3.32
CA ASN A 136 -12.84 -12.10 2.39
C ASN A 136 -13.08 -11.31 1.10
N LEU A 137 -12.42 -11.75 0.03
CA LEU A 137 -12.61 -11.23 -1.32
C LEU A 137 -13.85 -11.85 -1.98
N THR A 138 -14.36 -11.15 -2.98
CA THR A 138 -15.51 -11.60 -3.78
C THR A 138 -15.14 -11.68 -5.25
N PRO A 139 -15.98 -12.28 -6.12
CA PRO A 139 -15.76 -12.23 -7.56
C PRO A 139 -15.65 -10.81 -8.12
N LYS A 140 -16.44 -9.87 -7.59
CA LYS A 140 -16.41 -8.44 -7.96
C LYS A 140 -15.21 -7.71 -7.36
N TYR A 141 -14.99 -7.87 -6.05
CA TYR A 141 -13.87 -7.25 -5.31
C TYR A 141 -12.80 -8.31 -5.07
N ASN A 142 -12.05 -8.61 -6.13
CA ASN A 142 -11.08 -9.71 -6.17
C ASN A 142 -9.64 -9.29 -5.80
N THR A 143 -9.46 -8.03 -5.41
CA THR A 143 -8.16 -7.44 -5.10
C THR A 143 -8.16 -6.81 -3.71
N THR A 144 -7.04 -6.93 -3.00
CA THR A 144 -6.79 -6.22 -1.75
C THR A 144 -5.40 -5.60 -1.70
N GLU A 145 -5.31 -4.37 -1.21
CA GLU A 145 -4.06 -3.75 -0.77
C GLU A 145 -3.87 -3.99 0.72
N ILE A 146 -2.62 -4.20 1.14
CA ILE A 146 -2.25 -4.46 2.53
C ILE A 146 -1.23 -3.42 2.97
N TYR A 147 -1.51 -2.79 4.12
CA TYR A 147 -0.65 -1.84 4.80
C TYR A 147 -0.36 -2.32 6.21
N ILE A 148 0.71 -1.81 6.82
CA ILE A 148 1.11 -2.18 8.18
C ILE A 148 1.52 -0.97 9.02
N SER A 149 1.25 -1.06 10.31
CA SER A 149 1.78 -0.16 11.33
C SER A 149 2.08 -0.93 12.62
N SER A 150 2.68 -0.25 13.60
CA SER A 150 2.85 -0.82 14.94
C SER A 150 1.51 -0.82 15.70
N ALA A 151 1.40 -1.68 16.71
CA ALA A 151 0.26 -1.69 17.65
C ALA A 151 0.07 -0.40 18.46
N LYS A 152 0.98 0.58 18.33
CA LYS A 152 0.90 1.88 19.00
C LYS A 152 0.42 2.99 18.06
N TYR A 153 0.32 2.72 16.75
CA TYR A 153 -0.13 3.72 15.79
C TYR A 153 -1.63 4.00 15.97
N ASP A 154 -1.97 5.26 16.26
CA ASP A 154 -3.37 5.71 16.36
C ASP A 154 -3.76 6.43 15.07
N LEU A 155 -4.57 5.77 14.25
CA LEU A 155 -5.05 6.33 13.00
C LEU A 155 -5.91 7.58 13.24
N GLN A 156 -6.75 7.59 14.28
CA GLN A 156 -7.65 8.71 14.54
C GLN A 156 -6.88 9.94 15.01
N GLU A 157 -5.88 9.77 15.89
CA GLU A 157 -4.99 10.85 16.31
C GLU A 157 -4.21 11.42 15.11
N MET A 158 -3.77 10.55 14.18
CA MET A 158 -3.09 11.00 12.97
C MET A 158 -4.02 11.74 12.02
N ARG A 159 -5.27 11.30 11.84
CA ARG A 159 -6.29 12.02 11.05
C ARG A 159 -6.58 13.39 11.64
N ASN A 160 -6.63 13.52 12.96
CA ASN A 160 -6.85 14.81 13.62
C ASN A 160 -5.68 15.78 13.43
N ARG A 161 -4.44 15.27 13.32
CA ARG A 161 -3.23 16.06 13.08
C ARG A 161 -3.00 16.40 11.60
N PHE A 162 -3.29 15.46 10.71
CA PHE A 162 -3.07 15.55 9.27
C PHE A 162 -4.38 15.22 8.53
N PRO A 163 -5.38 16.12 8.60
CA PRO A 163 -6.71 15.87 8.04
C PRO A 163 -6.66 15.60 6.53
N LEU A 164 -5.83 16.29 5.76
CA LEU A 164 -5.76 16.04 4.32
C LEU A 164 -4.93 14.81 3.98
N ILE A 165 -3.71 14.68 4.50
CA ILE A 165 -2.85 13.56 4.09
C ILE A 165 -3.41 12.23 4.61
N VAL A 166 -3.79 12.18 5.90
CA VAL A 166 -4.24 10.94 6.55
C VAL A 166 -5.76 10.81 6.47
N GLY A 167 -6.48 11.90 6.75
CA GLY A 167 -7.95 11.88 6.82
C GLY A 167 -8.62 11.67 5.47
N ASP A 168 -8.06 12.24 4.41
CA ASP A 168 -8.65 12.23 3.07
C ASP A 168 -7.80 11.44 2.05
N LEU A 169 -6.59 11.88 1.74
CA LEU A 169 -5.81 11.28 0.65
C LEU A 169 -5.46 9.82 0.95
N PHE A 170 -4.95 9.51 2.13
CA PHE A 170 -4.64 8.12 2.48
C PHE A 170 -5.89 7.24 2.46
N THR A 171 -6.98 7.67 3.08
CA THR A 171 -8.23 6.88 3.21
C THR A 171 -8.94 6.71 1.87
N MET A 172 -8.82 7.69 0.96
CA MET A 172 -9.55 7.78 -0.30
C MET A 172 -8.68 7.50 -1.55
N THR A 173 -7.47 6.99 -1.37
CA THR A 173 -6.60 6.55 -2.48
C THR A 173 -6.22 5.09 -2.37
N THR A 174 -5.95 4.49 -3.53
CA THR A 174 -5.27 3.20 -3.65
C THR A 174 -3.78 3.42 -3.94
N ILE A 175 -2.98 2.37 -3.91
CA ILE A 175 -1.57 2.43 -4.29
C ILE A 175 -1.37 2.82 -5.75
N ASP A 176 -2.40 2.69 -6.60
CA ASP A 176 -2.34 3.12 -8.00
C ASP A 176 -2.08 4.62 -8.11
N PHE A 177 -2.39 5.38 -7.07
CA PHE A 177 -1.99 6.77 -6.93
C PHE A 177 -0.47 6.97 -6.94
N LEU A 178 0.34 6.02 -6.45
CA LEU A 178 1.80 6.06 -6.59
C LEU A 178 2.27 5.94 -8.04
N ILE A 179 1.52 5.17 -8.81
CA ILE A 179 1.91 4.71 -10.14
C ILE A 179 1.51 5.76 -11.18
N TYR A 180 0.28 6.25 -11.06
CA TYR A 180 -0.36 7.17 -12.00
C TYR A 180 -0.38 8.61 -11.55
N GLY A 181 -0.22 8.85 -10.26
CA GLY A 181 -0.46 10.14 -9.65
C GLY A 181 -1.92 10.54 -9.51
N ALA A 182 -2.13 11.81 -9.16
CA ALA A 182 -3.44 12.46 -9.16
C ALA A 182 -3.79 12.86 -10.60
N GLY A 183 -4.71 12.14 -11.24
CA GLY A 183 -5.18 12.49 -12.57
C GLY A 183 -6.23 11.54 -13.12
N LEU A 184 -6.52 11.63 -14.42
CA LEU A 184 -7.57 10.86 -15.09
C LEU A 184 -7.43 9.34 -14.88
N ALA A 185 -6.20 8.86 -14.67
CA ALA A 185 -5.86 7.47 -14.39
C ALA A 185 -6.08 7.03 -12.91
N SER A 186 -6.50 7.93 -12.03
CA SER A 186 -6.97 7.60 -10.68
C SER A 186 -8.42 8.04 -10.44
N GLU A 187 -9.01 8.81 -11.36
CA GLU A 187 -10.33 9.44 -11.24
C GLU A 187 -11.49 8.42 -11.09
N SER A 188 -11.47 7.27 -11.77
CA SER A 188 -12.55 6.28 -11.60
C SER A 188 -12.50 5.62 -10.22
N ASN A 189 -11.29 5.32 -9.72
CA ASN A 189 -11.08 4.83 -8.36
C ASN A 189 -11.52 5.89 -7.33
N PHE A 190 -11.13 7.16 -7.55
CA PHE A 190 -11.57 8.28 -6.70
C PHE A 190 -13.08 8.44 -6.68
N LYS A 191 -13.73 8.53 -7.86
CA LYS A 191 -15.19 8.69 -7.95
C LYS A 191 -15.91 7.53 -7.31
N LYS A 192 -15.47 6.28 -7.52
CA LYS A 192 -16.03 5.12 -6.83
C LYS A 192 -15.89 5.22 -5.32
N MET A 193 -14.78 5.77 -4.81
CA MET A 193 -14.58 6.00 -3.37
C MET A 193 -15.43 7.15 -2.82
N PHE A 194 -15.79 8.14 -3.64
CA PHE A 194 -16.76 9.19 -3.30
C PHE A 194 -18.22 8.72 -3.41
N GLU A 195 -18.53 7.80 -4.33
CA GLU A 195 -19.90 7.46 -4.75
C GLU A 195 -20.40 6.11 -4.19
N ASN A 196 -19.56 5.20 -3.68
CA ASN A 196 -20.00 3.90 -3.15
C ASN A 196 -19.95 3.78 -1.62
N ASP A 197 -21.09 3.40 -1.04
CA ASP A 197 -21.23 2.94 0.35
C ASP A 197 -20.72 1.49 0.60
N ALA A 198 -20.13 0.80 -0.40
CA ALA A 198 -19.74 -0.62 -0.28
C ALA A 198 -18.46 -1.01 -1.06
N PRO A 199 -17.67 -1.94 -0.49
CA PRO A 199 -16.43 -1.60 0.19
C PRO A 199 -15.36 -1.07 -0.77
N SER A 200 -14.94 0.16 -0.52
CA SER A 200 -13.62 0.71 -0.85
C SER A 200 -13.05 1.42 0.39
N ILE A 201 -13.35 0.89 1.58
CA ILE A 201 -12.99 1.49 2.86
C ILE A 201 -11.66 0.88 3.31
N ALA A 202 -10.75 1.72 3.82
CA ALA A 202 -9.57 1.26 4.54
C ALA A 202 -10.01 0.61 5.86
N PHE A 203 -10.11 -0.71 5.89
CA PHE A 203 -10.48 -1.44 7.10
C PHE A 203 -9.23 -1.67 7.94
N GLU A 204 -9.28 -1.27 9.21
CA GLU A 204 -8.30 -1.68 10.21
C GLU A 204 -8.59 -3.13 10.59
N SER A 205 -7.56 -3.98 10.50
CA SER A 205 -7.60 -5.34 11.03
C SER A 205 -7.40 -5.30 12.54
N ASN A 206 -7.85 -6.32 13.28
CA ASN A 206 -7.43 -6.47 14.68
C ASN A 206 -5.90 -6.64 14.75
N LEU A 207 -5.35 -6.58 15.97
CA LEU A 207 -3.92 -6.82 16.20
C LEU A 207 -3.50 -8.24 15.81
N ILE A 208 -2.33 -8.36 15.18
CA ILE A 208 -1.66 -9.64 14.90
C ILE A 208 -0.27 -9.54 15.51
N GLY A 209 -0.12 -10.06 16.74
CA GLY A 209 1.06 -9.78 17.55
C GLY A 209 1.19 -8.28 17.87
N ASN A 210 2.34 -7.67 17.59
CA ASN A 210 2.63 -6.26 17.89
C ASN A 210 2.29 -5.30 16.71
N TYR A 211 1.47 -5.75 15.76
CA TYR A 211 1.26 -5.05 14.49
C TYR A 211 -0.22 -4.93 14.16
N ARG A 212 -0.57 -3.80 13.53
CA ARG A 212 -1.88 -3.57 12.92
C ARG A 212 -1.74 -3.65 11.41
N PHE A 213 -2.61 -4.42 10.77
CA PHE A 213 -2.74 -4.40 9.31
C PHE A 213 -3.92 -3.52 8.94
N TYR A 214 -3.79 -2.77 7.85
CA TYR A 214 -4.92 -2.10 7.20
C TYR A 214 -5.07 -2.69 5.82
N TYR A 215 -6.30 -2.78 5.34
CA TYR A 215 -6.55 -3.30 4.00
C TYR A 215 -7.66 -2.56 3.28
N ARG A 216 -7.55 -2.54 1.95
CA ARG A 216 -8.56 -1.98 1.04
C ARG A 216 -8.88 -3.02 0.01
N THR A 217 -10.14 -3.45 -0.05
CA THR A 217 -10.63 -4.32 -1.12
C THR A 217 -11.27 -3.49 -2.20
N TYR A 218 -10.95 -3.77 -3.46
CA TYR A 218 -11.55 -3.07 -4.59
C TYR A 218 -11.60 -3.95 -5.84
N GLU A 219 -12.36 -3.51 -6.83
CA GLU A 219 -12.38 -4.11 -8.16
C GLU A 219 -11.28 -3.49 -9.00
N VAL A 220 -10.38 -4.31 -9.54
CA VAL A 220 -9.40 -3.84 -10.51
C VAL A 220 -10.09 -3.61 -11.85
N GLU A 221 -10.36 -2.34 -12.18
CA GLU A 221 -10.96 -1.98 -13.45
C GLU A 221 -10.04 -2.33 -14.63
N ARG A 222 -10.60 -3.07 -15.58
CA ARG A 222 -9.93 -3.49 -16.82
C ARG A 222 -10.26 -2.50 -17.93
N MET A 223 -9.78 -1.27 -17.81
CA MET A 223 -9.92 -0.28 -18.88
C MET A 223 -8.56 0.02 -19.49
N ASP A 224 -8.49 0.15 -20.81
CA ASP A 224 -7.27 0.47 -21.57
C ASP A 224 -6.60 1.78 -21.12
N LYS A 225 -7.35 2.66 -20.45
CA LYS A 225 -6.85 3.90 -19.84
C LYS A 225 -5.86 3.64 -18.69
N PHE A 226 -5.97 2.52 -17.99
CA PHE A 226 -5.09 2.14 -16.88
C PHE A 226 -4.13 1.04 -17.34
N ARG A 227 -3.00 1.46 -17.93
CA ARG A 227 -2.01 0.57 -18.58
C ARG A 227 -1.51 -0.61 -17.74
N LEU A 228 -1.65 -0.53 -16.42
CA LEU A 228 -1.16 -1.55 -15.51
C LEU A 228 -2.17 -2.68 -15.35
N THR A 229 -3.43 -2.33 -15.12
CA THR A 229 -4.54 -3.26 -14.88
C THR A 229 -5.12 -3.80 -16.18
N SER A 230 -4.86 -3.13 -17.32
CA SER A 230 -5.11 -3.65 -18.66
C SER A 230 -4.18 -4.81 -19.05
N ASN A 231 -3.11 -5.06 -18.28
CA ASN A 231 -2.25 -6.22 -18.52
C ASN A 231 -3.05 -7.52 -18.30
N LYS A 232 -3.07 -8.38 -19.33
CA LYS A 232 -3.77 -9.68 -19.36
C LYS A 232 -3.46 -10.59 -18.18
N ILE A 233 -2.35 -10.37 -17.47
CA ILE A 233 -2.04 -11.14 -16.27
C ILE A 233 -3.05 -10.89 -15.14
N TYR A 234 -3.56 -9.66 -14.99
CA TYR A 234 -4.58 -9.31 -13.99
C TYR A 234 -5.98 -9.83 -14.33
N SER A 235 -6.18 -10.43 -15.50
CA SER A 235 -7.42 -11.12 -15.85
C SER A 235 -7.32 -12.64 -15.78
N SER A 236 -6.12 -13.21 -15.69
CA SER A 236 -5.91 -14.65 -15.87
C SER A 236 -5.10 -15.33 -14.77
N LYS A 237 -4.34 -14.59 -13.97
CA LYS A 237 -3.44 -15.14 -12.94
C LYS A 237 -3.74 -14.55 -11.56
N ASN A 238 -3.38 -15.32 -10.54
CA ASN A 238 -3.22 -14.78 -9.19
C ASN A 238 -1.92 -13.97 -9.15
N VAL A 239 -1.99 -12.73 -8.67
CA VAL A 239 -0.86 -11.78 -8.70
C VAL A 239 -0.66 -11.21 -7.30
N ILE A 240 0.60 -11.14 -6.87
CA ILE A 240 1.02 -10.33 -5.73
C ILE A 240 2.07 -9.32 -6.20
N ASP A 241 1.72 -8.05 -6.04
CA ASP A 241 2.56 -6.90 -6.35
C ASP A 241 3.14 -6.35 -5.05
N PHE A 242 4.46 -6.30 -4.94
CA PHE A 242 5.14 -5.64 -3.83
C PHE A 242 5.54 -4.21 -4.22
N PHE A 243 5.43 -3.28 -3.29
CA PHE A 243 5.64 -1.86 -3.57
C PHE A 243 6.97 -1.35 -3.06
N ASN A 244 7.74 -0.69 -3.93
CA ASN A 244 8.67 0.34 -3.47
C ASN A 244 7.84 1.58 -3.11
N ASN A 245 7.77 1.88 -1.82
CA ASN A 245 6.91 2.92 -1.27
C ASN A 245 7.70 4.14 -0.78
N ILE A 246 8.97 4.27 -1.18
CA ILE A 246 9.87 5.38 -0.81
C ILE A 246 9.22 6.74 -1.05
N ASP A 247 8.45 6.87 -2.13
CA ASP A 247 7.77 8.10 -2.52
C ASP A 247 6.31 8.17 -2.08
N TYR A 248 5.75 7.17 -1.40
CA TYR A 248 4.32 7.13 -1.08
C TYR A 248 3.83 8.29 -0.25
N LEU A 249 4.42 8.45 0.92
CA LEU A 249 4.08 9.57 1.80
C LEU A 249 4.37 10.92 1.14
N ASN A 250 5.45 10.99 0.35
CA ASN A 250 5.84 12.21 -0.33
C ASN A 250 4.80 12.60 -1.38
N ILE A 251 4.36 11.65 -2.21
CA ILE A 251 3.34 11.85 -3.25
C ILE A 251 2.01 12.26 -2.62
N LEU A 252 1.56 11.59 -1.55
CA LEU A 252 0.36 12.01 -0.81
C LEU A 252 0.50 13.46 -0.31
N GLY A 253 1.61 13.78 0.35
CA GLY A 253 1.84 15.13 0.88
C GLY A 253 1.89 16.22 -0.19
N THR A 254 2.56 15.96 -1.32
CA THR A 254 2.77 16.96 -2.37
C THR A 254 1.61 17.07 -3.36
N THR A 255 0.60 16.20 -3.25
CA THR A 255 -0.58 16.25 -4.10
C THR A 255 -1.31 17.57 -3.94
N ALA A 256 -1.55 18.27 -5.05
CA ALA A 256 -2.32 19.52 -5.03
C ALA A 256 -3.80 19.23 -4.73
N VAL A 257 -4.33 19.91 -3.73
CA VAL A 257 -5.71 19.77 -3.25
C VAL A 257 -6.43 21.12 -3.36
N SER A 258 -7.69 21.08 -3.82
CA SER A 258 -8.60 22.22 -3.86
C SER A 258 -10.00 21.84 -3.34
N TYR A 259 -10.71 22.77 -2.69
CA TYR A 259 -12.09 22.59 -2.23
C TYR A 259 -13.05 23.39 -3.12
N ARG A 260 -14.21 22.83 -3.48
CA ARG A 260 -15.22 23.52 -4.31
C ARG A 260 -16.03 24.59 -3.56
N SER A 261 -15.97 24.67 -2.24
CA SER A 261 -16.81 25.60 -1.48
C SER A 261 -16.43 27.07 -1.70
N ILE A 262 -17.28 27.80 -2.45
CA ILE A 262 -17.57 29.26 -2.55
C ILE A 262 -16.39 30.26 -2.61
N ASN A 263 -15.29 30.05 -1.91
CA ASN A 263 -14.04 30.79 -2.07
C ASN A 263 -13.07 30.00 -2.95
N LYS A 264 -12.87 30.50 -4.17
CA LYS A 264 -11.95 30.01 -5.22
C LYS A 264 -10.48 29.95 -4.75
N GLY A 265 -10.15 29.05 -3.83
CA GLY A 265 -8.76 28.82 -3.42
C GLY A 265 -7.95 28.27 -4.59
N LYS A 266 -6.74 28.80 -4.81
CA LYS A 266 -5.78 28.16 -5.72
C LYS A 266 -5.42 26.78 -5.14
N PRO A 267 -5.37 25.71 -5.95
CA PRO A 267 -4.91 24.41 -5.48
C PRO A 267 -3.52 24.53 -4.84
N LYS A 268 -3.32 23.91 -3.68
CA LYS A 268 -2.01 23.82 -3.03
C LYS A 268 -1.76 22.42 -2.49
N PRO A 269 -0.48 22.00 -2.32
CA PRO A 269 -0.15 20.69 -1.78
C PRO A 269 -0.84 20.37 -0.45
N ALA A 270 -1.28 19.13 -0.26
CA ALA A 270 -1.96 18.66 0.95
C ALA A 270 -1.18 18.97 2.22
N TYR A 271 0.14 18.80 2.20
CA TYR A 271 0.99 19.09 3.35
C TYR A 271 0.91 20.56 3.79
N LYS A 272 0.68 21.52 2.87
CA LYS A 272 0.60 22.94 3.24
C LYS A 272 -0.65 23.23 4.06
N TRP A 273 -1.78 22.64 3.68
CA TRP A 273 -3.02 22.72 4.46
C TRP A 273 -2.85 22.07 5.84
N ASP A 274 -2.24 20.88 5.91
CA ASP A 274 -2.05 20.18 7.18
C ASP A 274 -1.08 20.95 8.11
N LEU A 275 -0.03 21.58 7.57
CA LEU A 275 0.85 22.42 8.37
C LEU A 275 0.13 23.66 8.90
N GLU A 276 -0.71 24.32 8.10
CA GLU A 276 -1.54 25.44 8.56
C GLU A 276 -2.54 25.01 9.66
N HIS A 277 -3.10 23.80 9.53
CA HIS A 277 -3.96 23.22 10.57
C HIS A 277 -3.17 22.98 11.87
N LEU A 278 -1.97 22.40 11.78
CA LEU A 278 -1.09 22.20 12.94
C LEU A 278 -0.73 23.52 13.62
N GLU A 279 -0.46 24.56 12.84
CA GLU A 279 -0.22 25.93 13.35
C GLU A 279 -1.46 26.48 14.06
N LYS A 280 -2.66 26.30 13.47
CA LYS A 280 -3.93 26.74 14.03
C LYS A 280 -4.26 26.06 15.37
N ILE A 281 -3.99 24.77 15.50
CA ILE A 281 -4.17 24.03 16.77
C ILE A 281 -3.00 24.21 17.75
N LYS A 282 -2.04 25.09 17.43
CA LYS A 282 -0.86 25.40 18.26
C LYS A 282 0.00 24.16 18.58
N PHE A 283 0.18 23.27 17.61
CA PHE A 283 1.07 22.11 17.77
C PHE A 283 2.55 22.53 17.84
N TYR A 284 3.43 21.65 18.31
CA TYR A 284 4.83 21.97 18.55
C TYR A 284 5.56 22.45 17.27
N ASN A 285 6.14 23.66 17.32
CA ASN A 285 6.84 24.28 16.17
C ASN A 285 7.99 23.42 15.60
N SER A 286 8.72 22.69 16.46
CA SER A 286 9.78 21.79 16.03
C SER A 286 9.25 20.63 15.16
N TYR A 287 8.07 20.12 15.49
CA TYR A 287 7.37 19.09 14.73
C TYR A 287 6.90 19.61 13.38
N ILE A 288 6.28 20.80 13.36
CA ILE A 288 5.83 21.49 12.14
C ILE A 288 7.01 21.73 11.19
N LYS A 289 8.12 22.28 11.71
CA LYS A 289 9.34 22.53 10.93
C LYS A 289 9.91 21.27 10.29
N LYS A 290 9.95 20.15 11.03
CA LYS A 290 10.44 18.86 10.53
C LYS A 290 9.63 18.39 9.30
N TRP A 291 8.29 18.43 9.40
CA TRP A 291 7.43 18.01 8.30
C TRP A 291 7.47 18.96 7.11
N ARG A 292 7.51 20.27 7.39
CA ARG A 292 7.71 21.31 6.37
C ARG A 292 8.96 21.05 5.54
N THR A 293 10.12 20.91 6.18
CA THR A 293 11.39 20.63 5.48
C THR A 293 11.33 19.33 4.67
N LYS A 294 10.79 18.24 5.23
CA LYS A 294 10.64 16.97 4.50
C LYS A 294 9.80 17.14 3.22
N PHE A 295 8.65 17.78 3.33
CA PHE A 295 7.73 17.89 2.20
C PHE A 295 8.15 18.94 1.17
N GLU A 296 8.75 20.06 1.58
CA GLU A 296 9.30 21.05 0.64
C GLU A 296 10.43 20.45 -0.20
N LEU A 297 11.35 19.69 0.40
CA LEU A 297 12.39 18.96 -0.33
C LEU A 297 11.79 17.93 -1.29
N SER A 298 10.74 17.22 -0.85
CA SER A 298 10.05 16.24 -1.68
C SER A 298 9.30 16.89 -2.84
N GLU A 299 8.65 18.04 -2.61
CA GLU A 299 7.94 18.81 -3.62
C GLU A 299 8.90 19.31 -4.68
N TYR A 300 10.06 19.84 -4.29
CA TYR A 300 11.11 20.27 -5.21
C TYR A 300 11.57 19.11 -6.11
N ARG A 301 11.95 17.98 -5.50
CA ARG A 301 12.40 16.78 -6.23
C ARG A 301 11.31 16.22 -7.14
N LEU A 302 10.05 16.20 -6.72
CA LEU A 302 8.96 15.62 -7.52
C LEU A 302 8.54 16.53 -8.67
N LYS A 303 8.58 17.87 -8.48
CA LYS A 303 8.29 18.83 -9.56
C LYS A 303 9.34 18.80 -10.67
N SER A 304 10.61 18.57 -10.36
CA SER A 304 11.67 18.50 -11.36
C SER A 304 11.59 17.28 -12.29
N LEU A 305 10.71 16.31 -11.99
CA LEU A 305 10.61 15.08 -12.75
C LEU A 305 9.65 15.17 -13.94
N ASP A 306 8.85 16.23 -14.11
CA ASP A 306 7.87 16.45 -15.20
C ASP A 306 6.88 15.29 -15.49
N ARG A 307 6.82 14.28 -14.61
CA ARG A 307 6.09 13.02 -14.80
C ARG A 307 4.72 12.99 -14.11
N PHE A 308 4.20 14.13 -13.64
CA PHE A 308 2.97 14.19 -12.85
C PHE A 308 2.10 15.39 -13.25
N ARG A 309 0.82 15.15 -13.55
CA ARG A 309 -0.16 16.22 -13.79
C ARG A 309 -1.49 15.95 -13.10
N SER A 310 -1.97 17.01 -12.45
CA SER A 310 -3.32 17.32 -11.94
C SER A 310 -3.59 17.06 -10.45
N GLY A 311 -4.51 17.86 -9.90
CA GLY A 311 -4.82 17.96 -8.47
C GLY A 311 -6.17 17.34 -8.14
N VAL A 312 -6.34 16.94 -6.88
CA VAL A 312 -7.60 16.41 -6.36
C VAL A 312 -8.52 17.58 -5.99
N ILE A 313 -9.74 17.56 -6.52
CA ILE A 313 -10.77 18.56 -6.20
C ILE A 313 -11.79 17.88 -5.29
N PHE A 314 -11.92 18.37 -4.06
CA PHE A 314 -12.95 17.94 -3.11
C PHE A 314 -14.26 18.70 -3.37
N PRO A 315 -15.43 18.03 -3.30
CA PRO A 315 -16.76 18.63 -3.42
C PRO A 315 -17.06 19.72 -2.39
#